data_AF-A0A2K4FU52-F1
#
_entry.id   AF-A0A2K4FU52-F1
#
_cell.length_a   1.000
_cell.length_b   1.000
_cell.length_c   1.000
_cell.angle_alpha   90.00
_cell.angle_beta   90.00
_cell.angle_gamma   90.00
#
_symmetry.space_group_name_H-M   'P 1'
#
loop_
_entity.id
_entity.type
_entity.pdbx_description
1 polymer ?
#
loop_
_entity_poly.entity_id
_entity_poly.type
_entity_poly.pdbx_seq_one_letter_code
_entity_poly.pdbx_strand_id
1 'polypeptide(L)'
;ALRHDGPAAVRYPRGGGPGALPVRALQPLRIGRGQVRRESTQPMGARIAILAFGTMVAPSLAAAERLDATVANMRFVKPLDADLVLSL
;
A
#
# COMPACT_ATOMS: atom_id res chain seq x y z
N ALA A 1 8.82 11.04 -8.20
CA ALA A 1 9.77 12.10 -7.79
C ALA A 1 10.50 12.65 -9.00
N LEU A 2 11.46 11.92 -9.60
CA LEU A 2 12.31 12.44 -10.69
C LEU A 2 11.58 12.98 -11.94
N ARG A 3 10.39 12.45 -12.24
CA ARG A 3 9.55 12.88 -13.39
C ARG A 3 8.27 13.60 -12.97
N HIS A 4 8.17 14.05 -11.72
CA HIS A 4 7.01 14.78 -11.22
C HIS A 4 7.29 16.28 -11.29
N ASP A 5 6.37 17.02 -11.91
CA ASP A 5 6.43 18.47 -11.95
C ASP A 5 5.87 19.04 -10.63
N GLY A 6 6.75 19.18 -9.65
CA GLY A 6 6.42 19.66 -8.31
C GLY A 6 7.22 19.01 -7.18
N PRO A 7 7.13 19.56 -5.96
CA PRO A 7 7.81 19.01 -4.81
C PRO A 7 7.31 17.60 -4.48
N ALA A 8 8.22 16.70 -4.15
CA ALA A 8 7.91 15.32 -3.77
C ALA A 8 8.67 14.93 -2.50
N ALA A 9 8.01 14.17 -1.61
CA ALA A 9 8.63 13.58 -0.44
C ALA A 9 8.52 12.05 -0.51
N VAL A 10 9.62 11.35 -0.25
CA VAL A 10 9.66 9.90 -0.09
C VAL A 10 10.18 9.60 1.30
N ARG A 11 9.37 8.90 2.11
CA ARG A 11 9.71 8.52 3.48
C ARG A 11 9.93 7.01 3.57
N TYR A 12 10.98 6.63 4.29
CA TYR A 12 11.25 5.25 4.70
C TYR A 12 11.82 5.29 6.13
N PRO A 13 11.52 4.28 6.98
CA PRO A 13 12.07 4.23 8.32
C PRO A 13 13.54 3.79 8.28
N ARG A 14 14.22 3.96 9.42
CA ARG A 14 15.53 3.33 9.66
C ARG A 14 15.36 1.81 9.75
N GLY A 15 16.22 1.04 9.09
CA GLY A 15 16.26 -0.42 9.16
C GLY A 15 16.42 -1.09 7.79
N GLY A 16 16.46 -2.42 7.79
CA GLY A 16 16.46 -3.23 6.57
C GLY A 16 15.07 -3.34 5.95
N GLY A 17 15.01 -3.33 4.61
CA GLY A 17 13.80 -3.69 3.87
C GLY A 17 13.60 -5.21 3.78
N PRO A 18 12.50 -5.69 3.18
CA PRO A 18 12.15 -7.11 3.12
C PRO A 18 13.01 -7.97 2.16
N GLY A 19 14.19 -7.50 1.78
CA GLY A 19 15.11 -8.25 0.90
C GLY A 19 14.67 -8.35 -0.57
N ALA A 20 13.92 -7.36 -1.08
CA ALA A 20 13.51 -7.35 -2.49
C ALA A 20 14.72 -7.33 -3.44
N LEU A 21 14.65 -8.12 -4.52
CA LEU A 21 15.70 -8.17 -5.53
C LEU A 21 15.86 -6.80 -6.23
N PRO A 22 17.10 -6.35 -6.49
CA PRO A 22 17.34 -5.12 -7.23
C PRO A 22 16.76 -5.21 -8.64
N VAL A 23 15.98 -4.22 -9.04
CA VAL A 23 15.43 -4.11 -10.39
C VAL A 23 16.37 -3.22 -11.22
N ARG A 24 16.80 -3.68 -12.40
CA ARG A 24 17.74 -2.92 -13.26
C ARG A 24 17.13 -1.65 -13.86
N ALA A 25 15.82 -1.65 -14.09
CA ALA A 25 15.10 -0.53 -14.70
C ALA A 25 14.07 0.05 -13.72
N LEU A 26 14.09 1.37 -13.55
CA LEU A 26 13.10 2.08 -12.76
C LEU A 26 11.80 2.20 -13.56
N GLN A 27 10.73 1.56 -13.08
CA GLN A 27 9.39 1.73 -13.65
C GLN A 27 8.64 2.87 -12.96
N PRO A 28 8.01 3.78 -13.72
CA PRO A 28 7.20 4.83 -13.13
C PRO A 28 5.96 4.24 -12.47
N LEU A 29 5.60 4.82 -11.33
CA LEU A 29 4.37 4.52 -10.63
C LEU A 29 3.36 5.62 -10.90
N ARG A 30 2.10 5.25 -11.12
CA ARG A 30 1.02 6.23 -11.20
C ARG A 30 0.86 6.88 -9.82
N ILE A 31 1.02 8.19 -9.77
CA ILE A 31 0.91 8.98 -8.54
C ILE A 31 -0.51 8.82 -7.98
N GLY A 32 -0.62 8.62 -6.66
CA GLY A 32 -1.90 8.49 -5.99
C GLY A 32 -2.60 7.16 -6.23
N ARG A 33 -1.88 6.11 -6.67
CA ARG A 33 -2.45 4.77 -6.84
C ARG A 33 -1.93 3.77 -5.82
N GLY A 34 -2.87 3.17 -5.08
CA GLY A 34 -2.63 2.07 -4.15
C GLY A 34 -2.66 0.71 -4.84
N GLN A 35 -2.49 -0.35 -4.05
CA GLN A 35 -2.53 -1.74 -4.50
C GLN A 35 -3.18 -2.62 -3.43
N VAL A 36 -4.21 -3.38 -3.80
CA VAL A 36 -4.70 -4.48 -2.96
C VAL A 36 -3.64 -5.58 -2.92
N ARG A 37 -3.34 -6.07 -1.72
CA ARG A 37 -2.31 -7.09 -1.45
C ARG A 37 -2.90 -8.40 -0.92
N ARG A 38 -4.10 -8.33 -0.33
CA ARG A 38 -4.91 -9.46 0.16
C ARG A 38 -6.36 -9.02 0.13
N GLU A 39 -7.27 -9.92 -0.21
CA GLU A 39 -8.72 -9.70 -0.13
C GLU A 39 -9.30 -10.54 1.02
N SER A 40 -10.25 -9.95 1.75
CA SER A 40 -11.06 -10.66 2.72
C SER A 40 -11.98 -11.66 2.04
N THR A 41 -12.26 -12.78 2.70
CA THR A 41 -13.29 -13.74 2.27
C THR A 41 -14.65 -13.51 2.94
N GLN A 42 -14.74 -12.56 3.88
CA GLN A 42 -15.98 -12.20 4.55
C GLN A 42 -17.03 -11.62 3.59
N PRO A 43 -18.33 -11.85 3.86
CA PRO A 43 -19.40 -11.21 3.10
C PRO A 43 -19.37 -9.69 3.27
N MET A 44 -19.92 -8.99 2.27
CA MET A 44 -20.05 -7.53 2.29
C MET A 44 -20.86 -7.10 3.52
N GLY A 45 -20.39 -6.07 4.24
CA GLY A 45 -20.96 -5.61 5.51
C GLY A 45 -20.27 -6.15 6.77
N ALA A 46 -19.47 -7.21 6.66
CA ALA A 46 -18.63 -7.73 7.75
C ALA A 46 -17.11 -7.59 7.48
N ARG A 47 -16.73 -7.07 6.30
CA ARG A 47 -15.32 -6.95 5.88
C ARG A 47 -14.60 -5.88 6.66
N ILE A 48 -13.32 -6.16 6.96
CA ILE A 48 -12.36 -5.19 7.48
C ILE A 48 -11.39 -4.84 6.35
N ALA A 49 -11.14 -3.54 6.14
CA ALA A 49 -10.11 -3.07 5.23
C ALA A 49 -8.97 -2.39 6.02
N ILE A 50 -7.74 -2.83 5.79
CA ILE A 50 -6.53 -2.24 6.37
C ILE A 50 -5.80 -1.43 5.30
N LEU A 51 -5.78 -0.11 5.48
CA LEU A 51 -5.05 0.83 4.61
C LEU A 51 -3.63 1.03 5.16
N ALA A 52 -2.66 0.31 4.60
CA ALA A 52 -1.29 0.27 5.10
C ALA A 52 -0.34 1.19 4.31
N PHE A 53 0.59 1.81 5.03
CA PHE A 53 1.60 2.73 4.48
C PHE A 53 3.01 2.30 4.87
N GLY A 54 3.90 2.17 3.87
CA GLY A 54 5.32 1.87 4.08
C GLY A 54 5.53 0.51 4.76
N THR A 55 6.34 0.48 5.81
CA THR A 55 6.69 -0.76 6.51
C THR A 55 5.53 -1.40 7.26
N MET A 56 4.40 -0.69 7.44
CA MET A 56 3.21 -1.28 8.06
C MET A 56 2.53 -2.33 7.18
N VAL A 57 2.82 -2.41 5.89
CA VAL A 57 2.21 -3.39 4.99
C VAL A 57 2.46 -4.84 5.45
N ALA A 58 3.68 -5.17 5.88
CA ALA A 58 4.03 -6.51 6.34
C ALA A 58 3.26 -6.94 7.61
N PRO A 59 3.28 -6.18 8.72
CA PRO A 59 2.48 -6.53 9.90
C PRO A 59 0.97 -6.45 9.63
N SER A 60 0.49 -5.59 8.72
CA SER A 60 -0.91 -5.57 8.29
C SER A 60 -1.32 -6.87 7.59
N LEU A 61 -0.47 -7.44 6.74
CA LEU A 61 -0.71 -8.75 6.14
C LEU A 61 -0.78 -9.85 7.21
N ALA A 62 0.14 -9.86 8.18
CA ALA A 62 0.12 -10.82 9.28
C ALA A 62 -1.15 -10.69 10.15
N ALA A 63 -1.59 -9.46 10.43
CA ALA A 63 -2.83 -9.21 11.15
C ALA A 63 -4.06 -9.65 10.35
N ALA A 64 -4.05 -9.44 9.03
CA ALA A 64 -5.15 -9.78 8.16
C ALA A 64 -5.43 -11.28 8.07
N GLU A 65 -4.44 -12.15 8.31
CA GLU A 65 -4.66 -13.60 8.43
C GLU A 65 -5.55 -13.95 9.63
N ARG A 66 -5.45 -13.19 10.72
CA ARG A 66 -6.23 -13.43 11.94
C ARG A 66 -7.61 -12.78 11.90
N LEU A 67 -7.72 -11.65 11.19
CA LEU A 67 -8.93 -10.84 11.13
C LEU A 67 -9.76 -11.09 9.86
N ASP A 68 -9.24 -11.92 8.95
CA ASP A 68 -9.71 -12.04 7.57
C ASP A 68 -9.97 -10.67 6.91
N ALA A 69 -8.93 -9.82 6.88
CA ALA A 69 -9.04 -8.46 6.37
C ALA A 69 -8.52 -8.31 4.93
N THR A 70 -9.11 -7.38 4.18
CA THR A 70 -8.52 -6.87 2.94
C THR A 70 -7.36 -5.93 3.31
N VAL A 71 -6.22 -6.04 2.64
CA VAL A 71 -5.05 -5.17 2.90
C VAL A 71 -4.71 -4.41 1.63
N ALA A 72 -4.74 -3.08 1.71
CA ALA A 72 -4.29 -2.19 0.66
C ALA A 72 -2.94 -1.56 1.03
N ASN A 73 -1.92 -1.74 0.19
CA ASN A 73 -0.72 -0.93 0.24
C ASN A 73 -1.02 0.40 -0.48
N MET A 74 -1.19 1.46 0.30
CA MET A 74 -1.67 2.74 -0.23
C MET A 74 -0.62 3.51 -1.02
N ARG A 75 0.67 3.32 -0.70
CA ARG A 75 1.86 3.92 -1.35
C ARG A 75 1.97 5.46 -1.31
N PHE A 76 0.86 6.18 -1.41
CA PHE A 76 0.78 7.63 -1.45
C PHE A 76 -0.17 8.13 -0.37
N VAL A 77 0.31 9.03 0.47
CA VAL A 77 -0.55 9.78 1.41
C VAL A 77 -1.19 10.97 0.70
N LYS A 78 -0.47 11.59 -0.25
CA LYS A 78 -0.95 12.72 -1.04
C LYS A 78 -0.48 12.60 -2.50
N PRO A 79 -1.40 12.63 -3.48
CA PRO A 79 -2.83 12.40 -3.30
C PRO A 79 -3.09 10.95 -2.81
N LEU A 80 -4.17 10.77 -2.05
CA LEU A 80 -4.66 9.45 -1.65
C LEU A 80 -5.43 8.81 -2.82
N ASP A 81 -5.40 7.48 -2.93
CA ASP A 81 -6.24 6.74 -3.90
C ASP A 81 -7.69 6.64 -3.38
N ALA A 82 -8.49 7.69 -3.60
CA ALA A 82 -9.87 7.75 -3.11
C ALA A 82 -10.76 6.68 -3.75
N ASP A 83 -10.58 6.40 -5.03
CA ASP A 83 -11.32 5.36 -5.76
C ASP A 83 -11.10 3.99 -5.11
N LEU A 84 -9.84 3.67 -4.79
CA LEU A 84 -9.52 2.43 -4.07
C LEU A 84 -10.21 2.40 -2.72
N VAL A 85 -10.13 3.46 -1.91
CA VAL A 85 -10.75 3.48 -0.57
C VAL A 85 -12.26 3.26 -0.64
N LEU A 86 -12.96 3.89 -1.59
CA LEU A 86 -14.42 3.74 -1.74
C LEU A 86 -14.84 2.35 -2.26
N SER A 87 -13.91 1.59 -2.85
CA SER A 87 -14.18 0.25 -3.40
C SER A 87 -13.98 -0.91 -2.42
N LEU A 88 -13.39 -0.65 -1.24
CA LEU A 88 -13.04 -1.66 -0.23
C LEU A 88 -14.18 -1.87 0.77
#